data_AF-T0YIX5-F1
#
_entry.id   AF-T0YIX5-F1
#
_cell.length_a   1.000
_cell.length_b   1.000
_cell.length_c   1.000
_cell.angle_alpha   90.00
_cell.angle_beta   90.00
_cell.angle_gamma   90.00
#
_symmetry.space_group_name_H-M   'P 1'
#
loop_
_entity.id
_entity.type
_entity.pdbx_description
1 polymer ?
#
loop_
_entity_poly.entity_id
_entity_poly.type
_entity_poly.pdbx_seq_one_letter_code
_entity_poly.pdbx_strand_id
1 'polypeptide(L)'
;QVPPEEVLGWRDVEGNLYDATSLFLGEPRFFRSVEVMDRTSTSPDELLPWIEENLAAFAGSPEGISRGFQRLAQAQVLLGRAQRQRIWSQWGFASEMMTGGVSVAIHSPNASPLPRPRVEFPRFLGRMGSTRSRRGVRASLTGKAAHYAHLSSRKATEELLPYLERIFALPSPGPGPEMLSQGHGIQVGLTRELGLAAPEVALLLRVEEDHPSVQLLLRDAEGEGRGEKNAHPPPGET
;
A
#
# COMPACT_ATOMS: atom_id res chain seq x y z
N GLN A 1 -14.14 -33.04 -26.72
CA GLN A 1 -13.63 -31.65 -26.67
C GLN A 1 -12.55 -31.67 -25.62
N VAL A 2 -11.30 -31.46 -26.04
CA VAL A 2 -10.13 -31.42 -25.17
C VAL A 2 -10.26 -30.15 -24.29
N PRO A 3 -10.05 -30.22 -22.96
CA PRO A 3 -10.08 -29.03 -22.11
C PRO A 3 -9.08 -27.98 -22.64
N PRO A 4 -9.38 -26.67 -22.52
CA PRO A 4 -8.52 -25.60 -23.05
C PRO A 4 -7.09 -25.63 -22.50
N GLU A 5 -6.89 -26.26 -21.34
CA GLU A 5 -5.61 -26.49 -20.68
C GLU A 5 -4.66 -27.41 -21.47
N GLU A 6 -5.17 -28.34 -22.28
CA GLU A 6 -4.36 -29.28 -23.06
C GLU A 6 -3.86 -28.67 -24.39
N VAL A 7 -4.41 -27.53 -24.80
CA VAL A 7 -3.97 -26.79 -26.01
C VAL A 7 -2.79 -25.86 -25.69
N LEU A 8 -2.67 -25.46 -24.43
CA LEU A 8 -1.49 -24.81 -23.89
C LEU A 8 -0.42 -25.88 -23.68
N GLY A 9 0.75 -25.73 -24.31
CA GLY A 9 1.84 -26.68 -24.10
C GLY A 9 2.19 -26.79 -22.61
N TRP A 10 2.82 -27.88 -22.18
CA TRP A 10 3.29 -28.14 -20.79
C TRP A 10 4.07 -27.00 -20.10
N ARG A 11 4.40 -25.93 -20.83
CA ARG A 11 5.08 -24.71 -20.40
C ARG A 11 4.16 -23.57 -19.96
N ASP A 12 2.86 -23.65 -20.23
CA ASP A 12 1.93 -22.52 -20.06
C ASP A 12 0.80 -22.90 -19.08
N VAL A 13 1.19 -23.58 -17.99
CA VAL A 13 0.38 -23.63 -16.78
C VAL A 13 0.74 -22.37 -16.01
N GLU A 14 -0.22 -21.46 -15.81
CA GLU A 14 -0.03 -20.31 -14.92
C GLU A 14 0.63 -20.80 -13.63
N GLY A 15 1.85 -20.34 -13.37
CA GLY A 15 2.63 -20.77 -12.23
C GLY A 15 1.88 -20.50 -10.94
N ASN A 16 1.27 -21.53 -10.35
CA ASN A 16 0.50 -21.39 -9.14
C ASN A 16 1.45 -21.08 -7.97
N LEU A 17 1.49 -19.82 -7.53
CA LEU A 17 2.34 -19.36 -6.43
C LEU A 17 2.11 -20.16 -5.14
N TYR A 18 0.92 -20.74 -4.94
CA TYR A 18 0.66 -21.65 -3.83
C TYR A 18 1.48 -22.93 -3.94
N ASP A 19 1.46 -23.59 -5.10
CA ASP A 19 2.18 -24.84 -5.34
C ASP A 19 3.69 -24.60 -5.37
N ALA A 20 4.12 -23.51 -6.00
CA ALA A 20 5.53 -23.10 -6.03
C ALA A 20 6.06 -22.82 -4.63
N THR A 21 5.32 -22.07 -3.80
CA THR A 21 5.73 -21.78 -2.40
C THR A 21 5.75 -23.05 -1.57
N SER A 22 4.76 -23.93 -1.73
CA SER A 22 4.70 -25.22 -1.03
C SER A 22 5.90 -26.09 -1.39
N LEU A 23 6.28 -26.12 -2.67
CA LEU A 23 7.45 -26.83 -3.17
C LEU A 23 8.75 -26.24 -2.61
N PHE A 24 8.93 -24.92 -2.75
CA PHE A 24 10.17 -24.26 -2.33
C PHE A 24 10.40 -24.39 -0.84
N LEU A 25 9.38 -24.17 -0.02
CA LEU A 25 9.52 -24.30 1.42
C LEU A 25 9.48 -25.76 1.89
N GLY A 26 8.83 -26.66 1.17
CA GLY A 26 8.66 -28.06 1.57
C GLY A 26 9.81 -28.99 1.20
N GLU A 27 10.62 -28.66 0.19
CA GLU A 27 11.75 -29.48 -0.25
C GLU A 27 13.10 -28.81 0.10
N PRO A 28 13.91 -29.40 1.00
CA PRO A 28 15.21 -28.84 1.38
C PRO A 28 16.27 -29.14 0.31
N ARG A 29 16.12 -28.52 -0.86
CA ARG A 29 17.06 -28.62 -1.97
C ARG A 29 17.37 -27.26 -2.58
N PHE A 30 18.44 -27.23 -3.35
CA PHE A 30 18.74 -26.09 -4.20
C PHE A 30 17.77 -26.03 -5.38
N PHE A 31 17.22 -24.84 -5.63
CA PHE A 31 16.42 -24.53 -6.81
C PHE A 31 17.22 -23.54 -7.65
N ARG A 32 17.45 -23.86 -8.92
CA ARG A 32 18.12 -22.91 -9.83
C ARG A 32 17.16 -21.77 -10.14
N SER A 33 17.67 -20.56 -10.31
CA SER A 33 16.89 -19.38 -10.70
C SER A 33 15.96 -19.62 -11.89
N VAL A 34 16.44 -20.32 -12.93
CA VAL A 34 15.63 -20.70 -14.10
C VAL A 34 14.43 -21.55 -13.69
N GLU A 35 14.63 -22.55 -12.83
CA GLU A 35 13.54 -23.40 -12.33
C GLU A 35 12.54 -22.58 -11.49
N VAL A 36 13.02 -21.64 -10.68
CA VAL A 36 12.14 -20.77 -9.88
C VAL A 36 11.24 -19.96 -10.81
N MET A 37 11.82 -19.32 -11.82
CA MET A 37 11.08 -18.48 -12.78
C MET A 37 10.10 -19.30 -13.62
N ASP A 38 10.50 -20.46 -14.11
CA ASP A 38 9.64 -21.37 -14.89
C ASP A 38 8.41 -21.79 -14.07
N ARG A 39 8.56 -21.95 -12.74
CA ARG A 39 7.48 -22.39 -11.85
C ARG A 39 6.57 -21.28 -11.35
N THR A 40 7.08 -20.05 -11.20
CA THR A 40 6.29 -18.93 -10.67
C THR A 40 5.71 -18.04 -11.76
N SER A 41 6.33 -17.98 -12.94
CA SER A 41 6.00 -17.01 -14.01
C SER A 41 5.94 -15.56 -13.51
N THR A 42 6.56 -15.27 -12.37
CA THR A 42 6.37 -14.06 -11.56
C THR A 42 7.74 -13.55 -11.11
N SER A 43 7.86 -12.24 -10.94
CA SER A 43 9.10 -11.62 -10.49
C SER A 43 9.53 -12.08 -9.07
N PRO A 44 10.83 -12.11 -8.75
CA PRO A 44 11.29 -12.50 -7.40
C PRO A 44 10.77 -11.55 -6.31
N ASP A 45 10.54 -10.29 -6.65
CA ASP A 45 9.96 -9.29 -5.75
C ASP A 45 8.52 -9.64 -5.35
N GLU A 46 7.76 -10.23 -6.27
CA GLU A 46 6.39 -10.69 -6.03
C GLU A 46 6.35 -12.05 -5.32
N LEU A 47 7.39 -12.88 -5.45
CA LEU A 47 7.53 -14.14 -4.71
C LEU A 47 7.91 -13.92 -3.24
N LEU A 48 8.63 -12.84 -2.93
CA LEU A 48 9.15 -12.56 -1.59
C LEU A 48 8.08 -12.58 -0.49
N PRO A 49 6.93 -11.89 -0.63
CA PRO A 49 5.87 -11.91 0.39
C PRO A 49 5.27 -13.29 0.64
N TRP A 50 5.27 -14.18 -0.37
CA TRP A 50 4.78 -15.55 -0.25
C TRP A 50 5.68 -16.39 0.64
N ILE A 51 6.98 -16.27 0.42
CA ILE A 51 7.97 -16.96 1.25
C ILE A 51 7.93 -16.39 2.67
N GLU A 52 7.90 -15.06 2.82
CA GLU A 52 7.88 -14.39 4.13
C GLU A 52 6.70 -14.82 5.02
N GLU A 53 5.48 -14.80 4.49
CA GLU A 53 4.27 -15.17 5.25
C GLU A 53 4.28 -16.64 5.68
N ASN A 54 4.77 -17.53 4.81
CA ASN A 54 4.66 -18.98 5.00
C ASN A 54 5.88 -19.60 5.70
N LEU A 55 7.04 -18.93 5.72
CA LEU A 55 8.30 -19.47 6.25
C LEU A 55 8.15 -20.04 7.66
N ALA A 56 7.48 -19.32 8.55
CA ALA A 56 7.34 -19.74 9.94
C ALA A 56 6.55 -21.04 10.11
N ALA A 57 5.53 -21.25 9.28
CA ALA A 57 4.71 -22.46 9.31
C ALA A 57 5.53 -23.69 8.87
N PHE A 58 6.46 -23.53 7.92
CA PHE A 58 7.31 -24.61 7.42
C PHE A 58 8.54 -24.90 8.29
N ALA A 59 8.99 -23.96 9.12
CA ALA A 59 10.26 -24.08 9.84
C ALA A 59 10.24 -24.94 11.10
N GLY A 60 9.06 -25.27 11.64
CA GLY A 60 8.82 -26.23 12.74
C GLY A 60 9.53 -26.01 14.08
N SER A 61 10.48 -25.07 14.14
CA SER A 61 11.34 -24.77 15.28
C SER A 61 11.69 -23.29 15.28
N PRO A 62 11.79 -22.63 16.45
CA PRO A 62 12.18 -21.22 16.55
C PRO A 62 13.56 -20.94 15.93
N GLU A 63 14.50 -21.88 16.04
CA GLU A 63 15.82 -21.75 15.42
C GLU A 63 15.76 -21.82 13.89
N GLY A 64 14.94 -22.70 13.34
CA GLY A 64 14.68 -22.80 11.90
C GLY A 64 14.09 -21.50 11.37
N ILE A 65 13.13 -20.92 12.09
CA ILE A 65 12.52 -19.62 11.76
C ILE A 65 13.60 -18.53 11.69
N SER A 66 14.43 -18.43 12.72
CA SER A 66 15.52 -17.44 12.78
C SER A 66 16.50 -17.57 11.61
N ARG A 67 16.99 -18.78 11.35
CA ARG A 67 17.90 -19.04 10.21
C ARG A 67 17.23 -18.75 8.86
N GLY A 68 15.97 -19.15 8.70
CA GLY A 68 15.19 -18.88 7.50
C GLY A 68 15.07 -17.37 7.23
N PHE A 69 14.65 -16.59 8.22
CA PHE A 69 14.56 -15.14 8.07
C PHE A 69 15.92 -14.46 7.86
N GLN A 70 17.01 -14.97 8.45
CA GLN A 70 18.35 -14.47 8.14
C GLN A 70 18.73 -14.66 6.67
N ARG A 71 18.39 -15.81 6.07
CA ARG A 71 18.61 -16.06 4.64
C ARG A 71 17.69 -15.20 3.78
N LEU A 72 16.43 -15.07 4.16
CA LEU A 72 15.47 -14.23 3.45
C LEU A 72 15.89 -12.75 3.44
N ALA A 73 16.37 -12.24 4.58
CA ALA A 73 16.90 -10.88 4.70
C ALA A 73 18.11 -10.63 3.80
N GLN A 74 19.03 -11.59 3.68
CA GLN A 74 20.17 -11.50 2.76
C GLN A 74 19.69 -11.39 1.31
N ALA A 75 18.69 -12.19 0.93
CA ALA A 75 18.14 -12.14 -0.42
C ALA A 75 17.41 -10.81 -0.69
N GLN A 76 16.67 -10.28 0.27
CA GLN A 76 16.01 -8.99 0.15
C GLN A 76 17.00 -7.83 -0.05
N VAL A 77 18.18 -7.89 0.59
CA VAL A 77 19.26 -6.92 0.33
C VAL A 77 19.74 -6.97 -1.12
N LEU A 78 19.84 -8.17 -1.71
CA LEU A 78 20.17 -8.33 -3.13
C LEU A 78 19.06 -7.77 -4.03
N LEU A 79 17.79 -8.04 -3.73
CA LEU A 79 16.66 -7.45 -4.47
C LEU A 79 16.66 -5.92 -4.40
N GLY A 80 16.83 -5.35 -3.21
CA GLY A 80 16.89 -3.90 -3.04
C GLY A 80 18.09 -3.25 -3.73
N ARG A 81 19.22 -3.96 -3.85
CA ARG A 81 20.37 -3.51 -4.66
C ARG A 81 20.04 -3.59 -6.15
N ALA A 82 19.45 -4.70 -6.61
CA ALA A 82 19.03 -4.90 -7.98
C ALA A 82 18.08 -3.78 -8.46
N GLN A 83 17.06 -3.45 -7.66
CA GLN A 83 16.10 -2.38 -7.96
C GLN A 83 16.76 -1.00 -8.02
N ARG A 84 17.60 -0.65 -7.04
CA ARG A 84 18.25 0.67 -6.97
C ARG A 84 19.30 0.89 -8.06
N GLN A 85 20.06 -0.14 -8.38
CA GLN A 85 21.19 -0.07 -9.32
C GLN A 85 20.82 -0.55 -10.73
N ARG A 86 19.58 -1.04 -10.93
CA ARG A 86 19.09 -1.67 -12.17
C ARG A 86 19.94 -2.88 -12.62
N ILE A 87 20.50 -3.62 -11.65
CA ILE A 87 21.32 -4.81 -11.91
C ILE A 87 20.45 -6.06 -11.76
N TRP A 88 19.77 -6.43 -12.84
CA TRP A 88 18.82 -7.55 -12.84
C TRP A 88 19.49 -8.94 -12.75
N SER A 89 20.80 -9.05 -12.98
CA SER A 89 21.53 -10.31 -12.79
C SER A 89 21.50 -10.80 -11.33
N GLN A 90 21.28 -9.91 -10.37
CA GLN A 90 21.13 -10.26 -8.95
C GLN A 90 19.81 -10.97 -8.64
N TRP A 91 18.82 -10.90 -9.54
CA TRP A 91 17.55 -11.60 -9.38
C TRP A 91 17.71 -13.12 -9.35
N GLY A 92 18.65 -13.66 -10.14
CA GLY A 92 18.94 -15.09 -10.12
C GLY A 92 19.41 -15.53 -8.73
N PHE A 93 20.44 -14.88 -8.21
CA PHE A 93 20.98 -15.17 -6.88
C PHE A 93 19.95 -14.95 -5.76
N ALA A 94 19.17 -13.88 -5.84
CA ALA A 94 18.12 -13.62 -4.86
C ALA A 94 17.05 -14.72 -4.88
N SER A 95 16.61 -15.14 -6.06
CA SER A 95 15.61 -16.21 -6.22
C SER A 95 16.10 -17.54 -5.64
N GLU A 96 17.35 -17.91 -5.93
CA GLU A 96 17.99 -19.13 -5.42
C GLU A 96 18.14 -19.09 -3.89
N MET A 97 18.49 -17.93 -3.34
CA MET A 97 18.64 -17.73 -1.90
C MET A 97 17.29 -17.72 -1.17
N MET A 98 16.25 -17.10 -1.75
CA MET A 98 14.90 -17.06 -1.19
C MET A 98 14.24 -18.43 -1.16
N THR A 99 14.51 -19.26 -2.16
CA THR A 99 13.90 -20.59 -2.29
C THR A 99 14.78 -21.64 -1.59
N GLY A 100 15.82 -22.13 -2.26
CA GLY A 100 16.68 -23.19 -1.73
C GLY A 100 17.50 -22.78 -0.51
N GLY A 101 17.94 -21.52 -0.45
CA GLY A 101 18.68 -21.01 0.71
C GLY A 101 17.84 -20.99 1.99
N VAL A 102 16.57 -20.59 1.88
CA VAL A 102 15.61 -20.62 3.01
C VAL A 102 15.19 -22.05 3.33
N SER A 103 14.85 -22.86 2.32
CA SER A 103 14.35 -24.22 2.53
C SER A 103 15.36 -25.09 3.28
N VAL A 104 16.64 -25.02 2.91
CA VAL A 104 17.73 -25.72 3.59
C VAL A 104 17.97 -25.16 4.99
N ALA A 105 17.78 -23.85 5.21
CA ALA A 105 18.02 -23.23 6.51
C ALA A 105 16.93 -23.58 7.55
N ILE A 106 15.68 -23.70 7.11
CA ILE A 106 14.55 -24.03 7.97
C ILE A 106 14.50 -25.54 8.29
N HIS A 107 14.96 -26.40 7.38
CA HIS A 107 15.06 -27.85 7.61
C HIS A 107 16.36 -28.20 8.33
N SER A 108 16.28 -28.50 9.63
CA SER A 108 17.41 -29.08 10.36
C SER A 108 17.54 -30.57 10.01
N PRO A 109 18.76 -31.10 9.76
CA PRO A 109 18.96 -32.52 9.52
C PRO A 109 18.53 -33.42 10.69
N ASN A 110 18.39 -32.84 11.89
CA ASN A 110 17.97 -33.54 13.11
C ASN A 110 16.48 -33.34 13.43
N ALA A 111 15.72 -32.62 12.60
CA ALA A 111 14.30 -32.37 12.85
C ALA A 111 13.44 -33.52 12.32
N SER A 112 12.39 -33.86 13.07
CA SER A 112 11.37 -34.80 12.63
C SER A 112 10.65 -34.25 11.39
N PRO A 113 10.20 -35.09 10.44
CA PRO A 113 9.43 -34.64 9.28
C PRO A 113 8.23 -33.79 9.71
N LEU A 114 8.21 -32.54 9.28
CA LEU A 114 7.10 -31.64 9.56
C LEU A 114 5.94 -31.94 8.59
N PRO A 115 4.68 -31.91 9.05
CA PRO A 115 3.55 -31.91 8.13
C PRO A 115 3.64 -30.66 7.24
N ARG A 116 3.44 -30.79 5.93
CA ARG A 116 3.43 -29.64 5.02
C ARG A 116 2.17 -28.82 5.28
N PRO A 117 2.28 -27.61 5.87
CA PRO A 117 1.11 -26.77 6.09
C PRO A 117 0.56 -26.30 4.75
N ARG A 118 -0.71 -25.89 4.75
CA ARG A 118 -1.30 -25.21 3.60
C ARG A 118 -0.65 -23.84 3.46
N VAL A 119 -0.33 -23.45 2.23
CA VAL A 119 0.20 -22.13 1.92
C VAL A 119 -0.91 -21.09 2.04
N GLU A 120 -0.67 -20.04 2.81
CA GLU A 120 -1.55 -18.89 2.95
C GLU A 120 -1.15 -17.77 1.99
N PHE A 121 -2.15 -17.01 1.54
CA PHE A 121 -1.94 -15.81 0.76
C PHE A 121 -1.25 -14.72 1.61
N PRO A 122 -0.29 -13.95 1.07
CA PRO A 122 0.40 -12.90 1.82
C PRO A 122 -0.55 -11.83 2.35
N ARG A 123 -0.65 -11.71 3.68
CA ARG A 123 -1.57 -10.75 4.32
C ARG A 123 -1.16 -9.32 4.03
N PHE A 124 0.14 -9.09 3.86
CA PHE A 124 0.69 -7.80 3.44
C PHE A 124 0.09 -7.30 2.13
N LEU A 125 0.01 -8.15 1.09
CA LEU A 125 -0.55 -7.78 -0.21
C LEU A 125 -2.04 -7.44 -0.10
N GLY A 126 -2.80 -8.25 0.66
CA GLY A 126 -4.22 -7.99 0.93
C GLY A 126 -4.44 -6.65 1.64
N ARG A 127 -3.64 -6.36 2.68
CA ARG A 127 -3.66 -5.07 3.38
C ARG A 127 -3.28 -3.89 2.49
N MET A 128 -2.28 -4.07 1.63
CA MET A 128 -1.82 -3.02 0.71
C MET A 128 -2.88 -2.72 -0.35
N GLY A 129 -3.60 -3.75 -0.82
CA GLY A 129 -4.76 -3.62 -1.70
C GLY A 129 -5.92 -2.90 -1.04
N SER A 130 -6.36 -3.34 0.14
CA SER A 130 -7.53 -2.76 0.82
C SER A 130 -7.34 -1.28 1.19
N THR A 131 -6.10 -0.89 1.53
CA THR A 131 -5.80 0.51 1.88
C THR A 131 -5.38 1.36 0.67
N ARG A 132 -5.35 0.82 -0.55
CA ARG A 132 -4.90 1.53 -1.76
C ARG A 132 -5.70 2.79 -2.05
N SER A 133 -7.04 2.70 -2.02
CA SER A 133 -7.92 3.84 -2.25
C SER A 133 -7.66 4.95 -1.23
N ARG A 134 -7.71 4.61 0.07
CA ARG A 134 -7.48 5.56 1.16
C ARG A 134 -6.09 6.21 1.12
N ARG A 135 -5.04 5.46 0.75
CA ARG A 135 -3.69 6.03 0.53
C ARG A 135 -3.67 6.99 -0.66
N GLY A 136 -4.40 6.68 -1.73
CA GLY A 136 -4.55 7.56 -2.90
C GLY A 136 -5.20 8.89 -2.55
N VAL A 137 -6.32 8.87 -1.83
CA VAL A 137 -7.00 10.08 -1.34
C VAL A 137 -6.09 10.90 -0.42
N ARG A 138 -5.44 10.23 0.54
CA ARG A 138 -4.48 10.89 1.44
C ARG A 138 -3.31 11.53 0.68
N ALA A 139 -2.77 10.85 -0.32
CA ALA A 139 -1.68 11.37 -1.15
C ALA A 139 -2.13 12.56 -2.03
N SER A 140 -3.37 12.55 -2.53
CA SER A 140 -3.96 13.67 -3.25
C SER A 140 -4.11 14.90 -2.35
N LEU A 141 -4.71 14.72 -1.17
CA LEU A 141 -4.86 15.76 -0.15
C LEU A 141 -3.51 16.37 0.25
N THR A 142 -2.53 15.53 0.62
CA THR A 142 -1.21 16.04 1.03
C THR A 142 -0.43 16.62 -0.12
N GLY A 143 -0.66 16.18 -1.36
CA GLY A 143 -0.12 16.81 -2.57
C GLY A 143 -0.63 18.25 -2.76
N LYS A 144 -1.93 18.48 -2.58
CA LYS A 144 -2.53 19.83 -2.63
C LYS A 144 -1.99 20.74 -1.53
N ALA A 145 -1.96 20.24 -0.30
CA ALA A 145 -1.41 20.97 0.85
C ALA A 145 0.09 21.27 0.69
N ALA A 146 0.87 20.31 0.17
CA ALA A 146 2.29 20.47 -0.13
C ALA A 146 2.53 21.56 -1.18
N HIS A 147 1.74 21.57 -2.26
CA HIS A 147 1.83 22.58 -3.31
C HIS A 147 1.53 23.98 -2.77
N TYR A 148 0.46 24.13 -1.99
CA TYR A 148 0.08 25.40 -1.38
C TYR A 148 1.14 25.93 -0.40
N ALA A 149 1.75 25.05 0.41
CA ALA A 149 2.73 25.44 1.42
C ALA A 149 4.19 25.42 0.93
N HIS A 150 4.45 25.11 -0.34
CA HIS A 150 5.80 24.92 -0.90
C HIS A 150 6.66 23.90 -0.12
N LEU A 151 6.05 22.81 0.34
CA LEU A 151 6.71 21.74 1.08
C LEU A 151 6.81 20.46 0.23
N SER A 152 7.69 19.54 0.62
CA SER A 152 7.66 18.19 0.06
C SER A 152 6.42 17.44 0.53
N SER A 153 5.90 16.50 -0.27
CA SER A 153 4.73 15.68 0.11
C SER A 153 4.95 14.92 1.42
N ARG A 154 6.19 14.50 1.68
CA ARG A 154 6.58 13.89 2.96
C ARG A 154 6.38 14.88 4.12
N LYS A 155 6.97 16.08 4.01
CA LYS A 155 6.89 17.09 5.07
C LYS A 155 5.45 17.59 5.26
N ALA A 156 4.67 17.74 4.21
CA ALA A 156 3.24 18.05 4.31
C ALA A 156 2.43 16.95 5.01
N THR A 157 2.78 15.67 4.78
CA THR A 157 2.12 14.55 5.45
C THR A 157 2.47 14.46 6.95
N GLU A 158 3.71 14.77 7.31
CA GLU A 158 4.19 14.74 8.70
C GLU A 158 3.72 15.98 9.49
N GLU A 159 3.80 17.16 8.90
CA GLU A 159 3.56 18.44 9.59
C GLU A 159 2.15 18.98 9.36
N LEU A 160 1.67 19.08 8.11
CA LEU A 160 0.41 19.79 7.79
C LEU A 160 -0.84 18.94 8.00
N LEU A 161 -0.79 17.67 7.60
CA LEU A 161 -1.96 16.79 7.64
C LEU A 161 -2.58 16.66 9.05
N PRO A 162 -1.79 16.51 10.15
CA PRO A 162 -2.36 16.48 11.49
C PRO A 162 -3.14 17.75 11.85
N TYR A 163 -2.68 18.93 11.40
CA TYR A 163 -3.39 20.19 11.62
C TYR A 163 -4.68 20.26 10.80
N LEU A 164 -4.64 19.85 9.52
CA LEU A 164 -5.85 19.79 8.70
C LEU A 164 -6.88 18.84 9.29
N GLU A 165 -6.47 17.63 9.70
CA GLU A 165 -7.36 16.69 10.40
C GLU A 165 -7.95 17.32 11.67
N ARG A 166 -7.16 18.10 12.42
CA ARG A 166 -7.65 18.75 13.64
C ARG A 166 -8.64 19.87 13.35
N ILE A 167 -8.39 20.71 12.35
CA ILE A 167 -9.26 21.83 11.96
C ILE A 167 -10.60 21.33 11.44
N PHE A 168 -10.59 20.24 10.66
CA PHE A 168 -11.81 19.63 10.12
C PHE A 168 -12.54 18.76 11.16
N ALA A 169 -11.82 18.18 12.14
CA ALA A 169 -12.42 17.45 13.25
C ALA A 169 -12.93 18.33 14.40
N LEU A 170 -12.69 19.65 14.37
CA LEU A 170 -13.40 20.58 15.26
C LEU A 170 -14.90 20.40 15.02
N PRO A 171 -15.74 20.39 16.08
CA PRO A 171 -17.13 20.01 15.96
C PRO A 171 -17.81 20.85 14.88
N SER A 172 -18.05 20.24 13.72
CA SER A 172 -19.05 20.73 12.81
C SER A 172 -20.34 20.65 13.62
N PRO A 173 -21.04 21.77 13.87
CA PRO A 173 -22.33 21.72 14.53
C PRO A 173 -23.22 20.75 13.76
N GLY A 174 -24.09 20.06 14.50
CA GLY A 174 -25.08 19.17 13.92
C GLY A 174 -26.00 19.90 12.93
N PRO A 175 -27.00 19.20 12.36
CA PRO A 175 -27.92 19.74 11.35
C PRO A 175 -28.89 20.77 11.96
N GLY A 176 -28.37 21.90 12.44
CA GLY A 176 -29.09 22.98 13.08
C GLY A 176 -28.47 24.34 12.72
N PRO A 177 -29.28 25.38 12.45
CA PRO A 177 -28.82 26.66 11.92
C PRO A 177 -28.07 27.57 12.92
N GLU A 178 -27.85 27.18 14.17
CA GLU A 178 -27.44 28.11 15.25
C GLU A 178 -26.05 27.87 15.88
N MET A 179 -25.18 27.03 15.31
CA MET A 179 -23.81 26.85 15.84
C MET A 179 -22.69 26.91 14.79
N LEU A 180 -22.90 27.61 13.67
CA LEU A 180 -21.95 27.71 12.53
C LEU A 180 -20.81 28.75 12.71
N SER A 181 -20.58 29.25 13.92
CA SER A 181 -19.77 30.44 14.21
C SER A 181 -18.40 30.58 13.54
N GLN A 182 -17.48 29.71 13.96
CA GLN A 182 -16.04 30.02 13.84
C GLN A 182 -15.24 28.97 13.07
N GLY A 183 -15.61 27.69 13.18
CA GLY A 183 -14.90 26.61 12.49
C GLY A 183 -15.32 26.47 11.02
N HIS A 184 -16.61 26.66 10.71
CA HIS A 184 -17.17 26.41 9.37
C HIS A 184 -16.56 27.31 8.31
N GLY A 185 -16.43 28.61 8.57
CA GLY A 185 -15.80 29.55 7.63
C GLY A 185 -14.33 29.19 7.32
N ILE A 186 -13.58 28.72 8.32
CA ILE A 186 -12.20 28.25 8.11
C ILE A 186 -12.17 26.99 7.25
N GLN A 187 -13.09 26.04 7.50
CA GLN A 187 -13.20 24.81 6.72
C GLN A 187 -13.59 25.09 5.26
N VAL A 188 -14.55 26.00 5.03
CA VAL A 188 -14.97 26.44 3.70
C VAL A 188 -13.80 27.14 2.97
N GLY A 189 -13.12 28.08 3.64
CA GLY A 189 -11.97 28.77 3.10
C GLY A 189 -10.84 27.82 2.71
N LEU A 190 -10.46 26.89 3.61
CA LEU A 190 -9.43 25.88 3.33
C LEU A 190 -9.83 24.92 2.21
N THR A 191 -11.10 24.52 2.15
CA THR A 191 -11.64 23.66 1.09
C THR A 191 -11.47 24.35 -0.27
N ARG A 192 -11.75 25.64 -0.35
CA ARG A 192 -11.59 26.45 -1.56
C ARG A 192 -10.13 26.68 -1.92
N GLU A 193 -9.31 27.13 -0.98
CA GLU A 193 -7.91 27.48 -1.22
C GLU A 193 -7.05 26.27 -1.60
N LEU A 194 -7.27 25.14 -0.95
CA LEU A 194 -6.57 23.89 -1.28
C LEU A 194 -7.20 23.16 -2.47
N GLY A 195 -8.40 23.57 -2.92
CA GLY A 195 -9.15 22.90 -3.98
C GLY A 195 -9.51 21.46 -3.61
N LEU A 196 -10.02 21.24 -2.39
CA LEU A 196 -10.31 19.90 -1.88
C LEU A 196 -11.50 19.26 -2.61
N ALA A 197 -11.37 17.98 -2.92
CA ALA A 197 -12.43 17.18 -3.53
C ALA A 197 -13.26 16.46 -2.44
N ALA A 198 -14.46 16.00 -2.79
CA ALA A 198 -15.35 15.23 -1.91
C ALA A 198 -14.65 14.11 -1.09
N PRO A 199 -13.85 13.21 -1.69
CA PRO A 199 -13.17 12.15 -0.93
C PRO A 199 -12.14 12.69 0.09
N GLU A 200 -11.51 13.82 -0.21
CA GLU A 200 -10.50 14.43 0.66
C GLU A 200 -11.15 15.13 1.86
N VAL A 201 -12.27 15.82 1.63
CA VAL A 201 -13.08 16.42 2.70
C VAL A 201 -13.67 15.31 3.59
N ALA A 202 -14.20 14.24 3.00
CA ALA A 202 -14.70 13.08 3.74
C ALA A 202 -13.61 12.44 4.60
N LEU A 203 -12.38 12.29 4.06
CA LEU A 203 -11.22 11.80 4.81
C LEU A 203 -10.89 12.68 6.01
N LEU A 204 -10.91 14.01 5.86
CA LEU A 204 -10.62 14.97 6.92
C LEU A 204 -11.70 14.98 8.02
N LEU A 205 -12.96 14.89 7.63
CA LEU A 205 -14.11 14.83 8.53
C LEU A 205 -14.29 13.47 9.21
N ARG A 206 -13.61 12.42 8.72
CA ARG A 206 -13.75 11.03 9.17
C ARG A 206 -15.19 10.51 9.00
N VAL A 207 -15.82 10.89 7.89
CA VAL A 207 -17.16 10.47 7.48
C VAL A 207 -17.11 9.81 6.11
N GLU A 208 -18.19 9.13 5.73
CA GLU A 208 -18.36 8.60 4.38
C GLU A 208 -18.52 9.73 3.36
N GLU A 209 -18.18 9.46 2.09
CA GLU A 209 -18.20 10.46 1.00
C GLU A 209 -19.59 11.09 0.80
N ASP A 210 -20.65 10.33 1.05
CA ASP A 210 -22.04 10.74 0.86
C ASP A 210 -22.63 11.53 2.05
N HIS A 211 -21.85 11.81 3.09
CA HIS A 211 -22.35 12.50 4.28
C HIS A 211 -22.78 13.96 3.97
N PRO A 212 -23.94 14.44 4.47
CA PRO A 212 -24.47 15.78 4.13
C PRO A 212 -23.52 16.93 4.46
N SER A 213 -22.68 16.78 5.48
CA SER A 213 -21.64 17.77 5.83
C SER A 213 -20.60 17.98 4.73
N VAL A 214 -20.26 16.94 3.96
CA VAL A 214 -19.32 17.04 2.84
C VAL A 214 -19.95 17.88 1.73
N GLN A 215 -21.21 17.59 1.38
CA GLN A 215 -21.94 18.33 0.36
C GLN A 215 -22.17 19.79 0.76
N LEU A 216 -22.47 20.04 2.04
CA LEU A 216 -22.63 21.40 2.57
C LEU A 216 -21.34 22.22 2.42
N LEU A 217 -20.20 21.67 2.85
CA LEU A 217 -18.91 22.37 2.75
C LEU A 217 -18.50 22.65 1.31
N LEU A 218 -18.70 21.69 0.41
CA LEU A 218 -18.41 21.88 -1.02
C LEU A 218 -19.32 22.95 -1.63
N ARG A 219 -20.62 22.91 -1.34
CA ARG A 219 -21.59 23.91 -1.83
C ARG A 219 -21.25 25.32 -1.32
N ASP A 220 -20.93 25.44 -0.04
CA ASP A 220 -20.62 26.74 0.57
C ASP A 220 -19.28 27.28 0.04
N ALA A 221 -18.29 26.41 -0.22
CA ALA A 221 -17.02 26.78 -0.87
C ALA A 221 -17.19 27.26 -2.32
N GLU A 222 -18.15 26.70 -3.06
CA GLU A 222 -18.53 27.17 -4.40
C GLU A 222 -19.31 28.50 -4.36
N GLY A 223 -20.16 28.69 -3.34
CA GLY A 223 -21.04 29.85 -3.18
C GLY A 223 -20.32 31.16 -2.83
N GLU A 224 -19.33 31.12 -1.93
CA GLU A 224 -18.58 32.32 -1.52
C GLU A 224 -17.75 32.94 -2.66
N GLY A 225 -17.36 32.17 -3.68
CA GLY A 225 -16.67 32.67 -4.87
C GLY A 225 -17.48 33.67 -5.72
N ARG A 226 -18.81 33.75 -5.52
CA ARG A 226 -19.69 34.77 -6.15
C ARG A 226 -19.83 36.04 -5.31
N GLY A 227 -19.61 35.96 -4.00
CA GLY A 227 -19.81 37.09 -3.06
C GLY A 227 -18.71 38.15 -3.12
N GLU A 228 -17.46 37.74 -3.32
CA GLU A 228 -16.32 38.69 -3.32
C GLU A 228 -16.24 39.57 -4.58
N LYS A 229 -16.83 39.15 -5.70
CA LYS A 229 -16.81 39.96 -6.94
C LYS A 229 -17.72 41.19 -6.88
N ASN A 230 -18.58 41.31 -5.87
CA ASN A 230 -19.55 42.41 -5.73
C ASN A 230 -19.22 43.41 -4.60
N ALA A 231 -18.05 43.34 -3.97
CA ALA A 231 -17.75 44.08 -2.73
C ALA A 231 -16.68 45.18 -2.84
N HIS A 232 -16.32 45.65 -4.04
CA HIS A 232 -15.44 46.84 -4.19
C HIS A 232 -16.13 47.95 -5.00
N PRO A 233 -16.73 48.96 -4.35
CA PRO A 233 -16.99 50.22 -5.02
C PRO A 233 -15.65 50.96 -5.21
N PRO A 234 -15.40 51.61 -6.36
CA PRO A 234 -14.15 52.31 -6.60
C PRO A 234 -13.97 53.44 -5.55
N PRO A 235 -12.74 53.65 -5.03
CA PRO A 235 -12.45 54.78 -4.16
C PRO A 235 -12.65 56.08 -4.95
N GLY A 236 -13.25 57.07 -4.28
CA GLY A 236 -13.80 58.26 -4.90
C GLY A 236 -12.83 59.05 -5.79
N GLU A 237 -13.35 59.51 -6.91
CA GLU A 237 -12.81 60.67 -7.61
C GLU A 237 -13.41 61.94 -6.99
N THR A 238 -12.51 62.87 -6.69
CA THR A 238 -12.74 64.25 -6.22
C THR A 238 -13.68 65.05 -7.11
#